data_AF-Q4D1Z6-F1
#
_entry.id   AF-Q4D1Z6-F1
#
_cell.length_a   1.000
_cell.length_b   1.000
_cell.length_c   1.000
_cell.angle_alpha   90.00
_cell.angle_beta   90.00
_cell.angle_gamma   90.00
#
_symmetry.space_group_name_H-M   'P 1'
#
loop_
_entity.id
_entity.type
_entity.pdbx_description
1 polymer ?
#
loop_
_entity_poly.entity_id
_entity_poly.type
_entity_poly.pdbx_seq_one_letter_code
_entity_poly.pdbx_strand_id
1 'polypeptide(L)'
;MLQKSFFRFFRCTRITHATLHASEISTPERSTVNSKNRKELKTPLCIELISKMSSQGYFPMSQFVKECLTHPQHGYYTAKKHVIGSEKADFITAAEIPFFADVISAWIMDAWQKMGTPRAFHLIELGPGRGTLMKNILKQTKYSNPHLLHFLQIHLVEVGAARMEEQKSTLAE
;
A
#
# COMPACT_ATOMS: atom_id res chain seq x y z
N MET A 1 37.01 -50.20 -10.13
CA MET A 1 37.22 -49.88 -8.70
C MET A 1 37.63 -48.41 -8.52
N LEU A 2 36.82 -47.46 -9.00
CA LEU A 2 37.09 -46.00 -8.92
C LEU A 2 35.76 -45.26 -8.67
N GLN A 3 35.17 -45.46 -7.50
CA GLN A 3 33.93 -44.79 -7.08
C GLN A 3 34.07 -44.24 -5.66
N LYS A 4 35.10 -43.41 -5.41
CA LYS A 4 35.33 -42.82 -4.07
C LYS A 4 35.76 -41.34 -4.03
N SER A 5 35.75 -40.57 -5.12
CA SER A 5 36.31 -39.20 -5.10
C SER A 5 35.37 -38.02 -5.42
N PHE A 6 34.05 -38.20 -5.47
CA PHE A 6 33.14 -37.07 -5.80
C PHE A 6 32.27 -36.53 -4.65
N PHE A 7 32.31 -37.16 -3.47
CA PHE A 7 31.43 -36.81 -2.34
C PHE A 7 32.03 -35.84 -1.31
N ARG A 8 32.98 -34.98 -1.70
CA ARG A 8 33.69 -34.11 -0.75
C ARG A 8 33.22 -32.64 -0.71
N PHE A 9 32.15 -32.26 -1.42
CA PHE A 9 31.70 -30.87 -1.47
C PHE A 9 30.34 -30.55 -0.86
N PHE A 10 29.67 -31.50 -0.20
CA PHE A 10 28.54 -31.19 0.68
C PHE A 10 29.03 -30.96 2.10
N ARG A 11 29.81 -29.89 2.31
CA ARG A 11 29.90 -29.30 3.65
C ARG A 11 28.55 -28.67 3.93
N CYS A 12 27.78 -29.31 4.80
CA CYS A 12 26.60 -28.74 5.44
C CYS A 12 27.02 -27.39 6.05
N THR A 13 26.75 -26.30 5.34
CA THR A 13 26.79 -24.95 5.91
C THR A 13 25.80 -24.98 7.05
N ARG A 14 26.32 -24.93 8.29
CA ARG A 14 25.49 -24.67 9.47
C ARG A 14 24.65 -23.44 9.13
N ILE A 15 23.34 -23.59 9.24
CA ILE A 15 22.44 -22.44 9.35
C ILE A 15 22.86 -21.77 10.67
N THR A 16 23.84 -20.87 10.60
CA THR A 16 24.08 -19.93 11.68
C THR A 16 22.82 -19.08 11.71
N HIS A 17 22.05 -19.17 12.80
CA HIS A 17 21.02 -18.19 13.11
C HIS A 17 21.68 -16.81 13.01
N ALA A 18 21.50 -16.13 11.88
CA ALA A 18 21.74 -14.72 11.80
C ALA A 18 20.65 -14.12 12.67
N THR A 19 21.02 -13.74 13.90
CA THR A 19 20.15 -12.96 14.78
C THR A 19 20.03 -11.59 14.15
N LEU A 20 19.19 -11.47 13.11
CA LEU A 20 18.89 -10.19 12.48
C LEU A 20 18.07 -9.39 13.48
N HIS A 21 18.74 -8.52 14.21
CA HIS A 21 18.08 -7.59 15.11
C HIS A 21 17.24 -6.64 14.25
N ALA A 22 15.99 -6.34 14.63
CA ALA A 22 15.09 -5.53 13.83
C ALA A 22 15.66 -4.13 13.46
N SER A 23 16.63 -3.65 14.23
CA SER A 23 17.39 -2.43 13.93
C SER A 23 18.25 -2.52 12.66
N GLU A 24 18.71 -3.70 12.27
CA GLU A 24 19.57 -3.90 11.08
C GLU A 24 18.77 -3.87 9.76
N ILE A 25 17.44 -4.08 9.81
CA ILE A 25 16.61 -4.22 8.60
C ILE A 25 15.99 -2.88 8.18
N SER A 26 15.62 -2.01 9.12
CA SER A 26 14.80 -0.83 8.84
C SER A 26 15.60 0.47 8.65
N THR A 27 16.70 0.64 9.37
CA THR A 27 17.54 1.83 9.19
C THR A 27 18.61 1.57 8.14
N PRO A 28 18.80 2.45 7.14
CA PRO A 28 19.97 2.34 6.27
C PRO A 28 21.22 2.32 7.14
N GLU A 29 22.10 1.38 6.84
CA GLU A 29 23.33 1.15 7.59
C GLU A 29 24.08 2.49 7.77
N ARG A 30 24.70 2.73 8.92
CA ARG A 30 25.36 4.02 9.23
C ARG A 30 26.41 4.40 8.16
N SER A 31 27.01 3.40 7.52
CA SER A 31 27.90 3.50 6.36
C SER A 31 27.23 4.16 5.14
N THR A 32 25.94 3.88 4.91
CA THR A 32 25.11 4.43 3.83
C THR A 32 24.82 5.91 4.08
N VAL A 33 24.44 6.26 5.32
CA VAL A 33 24.18 7.65 5.73
C VAL A 33 25.45 8.51 5.60
N ASN A 34 26.61 7.94 5.95
CA ASN A 34 27.91 8.63 5.86
C ASN A 34 28.67 8.38 4.55
N SER A 35 28.04 7.78 3.53
CA SER A 35 28.76 7.44 2.30
C SER A 35 29.14 8.70 1.50
N LYS A 36 30.34 8.69 0.90
CA LYS A 36 30.77 9.75 -0.05
C LYS A 36 29.86 9.83 -1.29
N ASN A 37 29.17 8.73 -1.62
CA ASN A 37 28.19 8.64 -2.70
C ASN A 37 26.79 9.10 -2.28
N ARG A 38 26.68 10.07 -1.35
CA ARG A 38 25.39 10.69 -1.03
C ARG A 38 24.73 11.08 -2.35
N LYS A 39 23.58 10.47 -2.68
CA LYS A 39 22.74 11.03 -3.74
C LYS A 39 22.46 12.45 -3.30
N GLU A 40 22.96 13.42 -4.04
CA GLU A 40 22.72 14.82 -3.70
C GLU A 40 21.20 15.01 -3.57
N LEU A 41 20.78 15.76 -2.55
CA LEU A 41 19.41 16.14 -2.26
C LEU A 41 18.87 17.05 -3.39
N LYS A 42 18.76 16.50 -4.60
CA LYS A 42 18.50 17.22 -5.86
C LYS A 42 17.12 16.91 -6.45
N THR A 43 16.31 16.09 -5.80
CA THR A 43 14.95 15.87 -6.30
C THR A 43 14.20 17.21 -6.26
N PRO A 44 13.33 17.49 -7.25
CA PRO A 44 12.54 18.73 -7.27
C PRO A 44 11.77 18.96 -5.96
N LEU A 45 11.17 17.91 -5.39
CA LEU A 45 10.49 17.98 -4.10
C LEU A 45 11.42 18.37 -2.95
N CYS A 46 12.67 17.89 -2.94
CA CYS A 46 13.61 18.24 -1.89
C CYS A 46 13.98 19.72 -1.94
N ILE A 47 14.22 20.27 -3.14
CA ILE A 47 14.48 21.69 -3.35
C ILE A 47 13.29 22.54 -2.86
N GLU A 48 12.07 22.14 -3.22
CA GLU A 48 10.85 22.80 -2.77
C GLU A 48 10.68 22.76 -1.25
N LEU A 49 10.88 21.59 -0.63
CA LEU A 49 10.77 21.42 0.82
C LEU A 49 11.80 22.25 1.59
N ILE A 50 13.06 22.28 1.12
CA ILE A 50 14.10 23.14 1.71
C ILE A 50 13.67 24.60 1.65
N SER A 51 13.19 25.06 0.48
CA SER A 51 12.71 26.44 0.32
C SER A 51 11.54 26.76 1.26
N LYS A 52 10.53 25.88 1.36
CA LYS A 52 9.40 26.02 2.30
C LYS A 52 9.88 26.09 3.74
N MET A 53 10.71 25.15 4.18
CA MET A 53 11.24 25.10 5.55
C MET A 53 12.03 26.36 5.91
N SER A 54 12.89 26.84 5.01
CA SER A 54 13.67 28.06 5.24
C SER A 54 12.79 29.32 5.33
N SER A 55 11.70 29.39 4.55
CA SER A 55 10.78 30.54 4.55
C SER A 55 9.83 30.57 5.75
N GLN A 56 9.34 29.41 6.20
CA GLN A 56 8.33 29.29 7.26
C GLN A 56 8.96 29.20 8.65
N GLY A 57 10.22 28.79 8.76
CA GLY A 57 10.95 28.59 10.02
C GLY A 57 10.50 27.33 10.77
N TYR A 58 9.24 27.28 11.20
CA TYR A 58 8.65 26.10 11.82
C TYR A 58 8.01 25.19 10.77
N PHE A 59 8.47 23.95 10.68
CA PHE A 59 7.94 22.95 9.76
C PHE A 59 7.68 21.63 10.50
N PRO A 60 6.41 21.31 10.83
CA PRO A 60 6.10 20.12 11.60
C PRO A 60 6.34 18.84 10.78
N MET A 61 6.74 17.76 11.47
CA MET A 61 6.97 16.46 10.84
C MET A 61 5.75 15.94 10.07
N SER A 62 4.54 16.21 10.57
CA SER A 62 3.29 15.85 9.88
C SER A 62 3.16 16.50 8.51
N GLN A 63 3.59 17.76 8.37
CA GLN A 63 3.58 18.48 7.09
C GLN A 63 4.65 17.90 6.15
N PHE A 64 5.85 17.61 6.65
CA PHE A 64 6.89 16.93 5.88
C PHE A 64 6.43 15.57 5.33
N VAL A 65 5.87 14.73 6.19
CA VAL A 65 5.36 13.41 5.80
C VAL A 65 4.22 13.57 4.80
N LYS A 66 3.30 14.51 5.01
CA LYS A 66 2.20 14.78 4.08
C LYS A 66 2.71 15.14 2.67
N GLU A 67 3.70 16.03 2.58
CA GLU A 67 4.30 16.42 1.30
C GLU A 67 5.00 15.23 0.63
N CYS A 68 5.82 14.47 1.38
CA CYS A 68 6.47 13.27 0.85
C CYS A 68 5.48 12.22 0.32
N LEU A 69 4.33 12.06 0.97
CA LEU A 69 3.34 11.04 0.60
C LEU A 69 2.37 11.50 -0.48
N THR A 70 1.90 12.75 -0.42
CA THR A 70 0.73 13.24 -1.16
C THR A 70 0.95 14.53 -1.95
N HIS A 71 2.20 14.99 -2.11
CA HIS A 71 2.50 16.14 -2.96
C HIS A 71 1.91 15.94 -4.38
N PRO A 72 1.18 16.91 -4.96
CA PRO A 72 0.45 16.71 -6.22
C PRO A 72 1.29 16.18 -7.38
N GLN A 73 2.56 16.58 -7.47
CA GLN A 73 3.47 16.21 -8.57
C GLN A 73 4.55 15.19 -8.18
N HIS A 74 4.87 15.08 -6.89
CA HIS A 74 6.06 14.36 -6.41
C HIS A 74 5.78 13.44 -5.22
N GLY A 75 4.53 13.38 -4.76
CA GLY A 75 4.14 12.55 -3.64
C GLY A 75 4.25 11.09 -4.02
N TYR A 76 4.68 10.28 -3.06
CA TYR A 76 4.89 8.86 -3.24
C TYR A 76 3.65 8.13 -3.78
N TYR A 77 2.46 8.44 -3.23
CA TYR A 77 1.20 7.81 -3.63
C TYR A 77 0.52 8.50 -4.84
N THR A 78 0.87 9.74 -5.15
CA THR A 78 0.20 10.56 -6.18
C THR A 78 0.94 10.53 -7.52
N ALA A 79 2.27 10.59 -7.52
CA ALA A 79 3.08 10.72 -8.74
C ALA A 79 3.29 9.38 -9.47
N LYS A 80 3.41 8.29 -8.72
CA LYS A 80 3.65 6.95 -9.27
C LYS A 80 2.32 6.25 -9.58
N LYS A 81 2.18 5.70 -10.80
CA LYS A 81 1.00 4.91 -11.20
C LYS A 81 0.93 3.53 -10.53
N HIS A 82 2.08 2.88 -10.31
CA HIS A 82 2.16 1.51 -9.79
C HIS A 82 2.92 1.48 -8.46
N VAL A 83 2.29 1.95 -7.39
CA VAL A 83 2.88 1.88 -6.03
C VAL A 83 2.55 0.55 -5.36
N ILE A 84 1.33 0.05 -5.57
CA ILE A 84 0.75 -1.08 -4.83
C ILE A 84 0.33 -2.20 -5.81
N GLY A 85 0.61 -3.45 -5.45
CA GLY A 85 -0.01 -4.65 -6.05
C GLY A 85 0.88 -5.43 -7.02
N SER A 86 1.06 -4.94 -8.24
CA SER A 86 1.66 -5.70 -9.37
C SER A 86 3.16 -5.99 -9.23
N GLU A 87 3.73 -6.83 -10.11
CA GLU A 87 5.18 -7.16 -10.14
C GLU A 87 6.11 -5.93 -10.17
N LYS A 88 5.65 -4.80 -10.74
CA LYS A 88 6.39 -3.53 -10.79
C LYS A 88 6.06 -2.57 -9.66
N ALA A 89 5.23 -2.98 -8.71
CA ALA A 89 4.88 -2.20 -7.54
C ALA A 89 5.99 -2.26 -6.49
N ASP A 90 6.08 -1.22 -5.66
CA ASP A 90 7.06 -1.17 -4.58
C ASP A 90 6.70 -2.18 -3.46
N PHE A 91 5.40 -2.46 -3.26
CA PHE A 91 4.91 -3.42 -2.28
C PHE A 91 3.52 -3.98 -2.62
N ILE A 92 3.13 -5.04 -1.92
CA ILE A 92 1.76 -5.58 -1.88
C ILE A 92 1.12 -5.28 -0.52
N THR A 93 -0.21 -5.25 -0.45
CA THR A 93 -0.97 -5.10 0.80
C THR A 93 -2.20 -6.00 0.78
N ALA A 94 -2.81 -6.23 1.95
CA ALA A 94 -3.97 -7.11 2.11
C ALA A 94 -5.15 -6.72 1.22
N ALA A 95 -5.37 -5.42 0.96
CA ALA A 95 -6.42 -4.92 0.09
C ALA A 95 -6.31 -5.41 -1.38
N GLU A 96 -5.13 -5.84 -1.82
CA GLU A 96 -4.92 -6.42 -3.16
C GLU A 96 -5.18 -7.94 -3.19
N ILE A 97 -5.40 -8.58 -2.03
CA ILE A 97 -5.64 -10.02 -1.94
C ILE A 97 -7.15 -10.30 -1.96
N PRO A 98 -7.68 -11.06 -2.93
CA PRO A 98 -9.12 -11.31 -3.05
C PRO A 98 -9.77 -11.90 -1.78
N PHE A 99 -9.09 -12.84 -1.11
CA PHE A 99 -9.61 -13.46 0.11
C PHE A 99 -9.87 -12.46 1.24
N PHE A 100 -9.08 -11.39 1.33
CA PHE A 100 -9.31 -10.34 2.31
C PHE A 100 -10.65 -9.64 2.05
N ALA A 101 -10.97 -9.36 0.78
CA ALA A 101 -12.25 -8.79 0.39
C ALA A 101 -13.43 -9.71 0.71
N ASP A 102 -13.27 -11.03 0.60
CA ASP A 102 -14.32 -12.00 0.94
C ASP A 102 -14.68 -11.92 2.44
N VAL A 103 -13.66 -11.86 3.31
CA VAL A 103 -13.86 -11.72 4.76
C VAL A 103 -14.52 -10.38 5.09
N ILE A 104 -14.08 -9.30 4.47
CA ILE A 104 -14.68 -7.97 4.67
C ILE A 104 -16.12 -7.92 4.15
N SER A 105 -16.43 -8.56 3.02
CA SER A 105 -17.79 -8.65 2.48
C SER A 105 -18.72 -9.40 3.44
N ALA A 106 -18.27 -10.52 4.02
CA ALA A 106 -19.04 -11.23 5.04
C ALA A 106 -19.31 -10.37 6.28
N TRP A 107 -18.29 -9.62 6.75
CA TRP A 107 -18.44 -8.67 7.85
C TRP A 107 -19.42 -7.54 7.53
N ILE A 108 -19.39 -6.99 6.30
CA ILE A 108 -20.33 -5.96 5.84
C ILE A 108 -21.77 -6.48 5.89
N MET A 109 -22.01 -7.71 5.44
CA MET A 109 -23.34 -8.33 5.49
C MET A 109 -23.84 -8.50 6.92
N ASP A 110 -22.98 -8.99 7.82
CA ASP A 110 -23.29 -9.14 9.25
C ASP A 110 -23.58 -7.78 9.91
N ALA A 111 -22.77 -6.76 9.62
CA ALA A 111 -22.97 -5.41 10.13
C ALA A 111 -24.31 -4.81 9.65
N TRP A 112 -24.63 -4.95 8.36
CA TRP A 112 -25.90 -4.47 7.81
C TRP A 112 -27.12 -5.15 8.45
N GLN A 113 -27.04 -6.47 8.70
CA GLN A 113 -28.10 -7.21 9.38
C GLN A 113 -28.24 -6.77 10.85
N LYS A 114 -27.13 -6.60 11.57
CA LYS A 114 -27.11 -6.10 12.95
C LYS A 114 -27.67 -4.69 13.10
N MET A 115 -27.59 -3.88 12.05
CA MET A 115 -28.21 -2.55 12.00
C MET A 115 -29.71 -2.58 11.69
N GLY A 116 -30.34 -3.76 11.58
CA GLY A 116 -31.76 -3.88 11.26
C GLY A 116 -32.06 -3.70 9.76
N THR A 117 -31.10 -3.99 8.88
CA THR A 117 -31.26 -3.93 7.42
C THR A 117 -31.75 -2.55 6.92
N PRO A 118 -31.04 -1.46 7.25
CA PRO A 118 -31.46 -0.13 6.83
C PRO A 118 -31.50 0.00 5.31
N ARG A 119 -32.41 0.84 4.81
CA ARG A 119 -32.57 1.15 3.37
C ARG A 119 -31.44 2.02 2.81
N ALA A 120 -30.61 2.61 3.67
CA ALA A 120 -29.42 3.34 3.30
C ALA A 120 -28.25 2.82 4.14
N PHE A 121 -27.21 2.35 3.47
CA PHE A 121 -26.03 1.77 4.10
C PHE A 121 -24.78 2.32 3.41
N HIS A 122 -24.03 3.16 4.12
CA HIS A 122 -22.87 3.85 3.58
C HIS A 122 -21.62 3.01 3.80
N LEU A 123 -20.95 2.64 2.71
CA LEU A 123 -19.66 1.98 2.75
C LEU A 123 -18.58 2.96 2.28
N ILE A 124 -17.72 3.37 3.21
CA ILE A 124 -16.69 4.38 3.00
C ILE A 124 -15.33 3.70 3.04
N GLU A 125 -14.57 3.77 1.95
CA GLU A 125 -13.20 3.28 1.86
C GLU A 125 -12.23 4.47 1.85
N LEU A 126 -11.34 4.52 2.86
CA LEU A 126 -10.29 5.53 2.97
C LEU A 126 -9.01 5.01 2.30
N GLY A 127 -8.47 5.77 1.35
CA GLY A 127 -7.31 5.33 0.57
C GLY A 127 -7.62 4.09 -0.29
N PRO A 128 -8.66 4.14 -1.15
CA PRO A 128 -9.10 2.99 -1.95
C PRO A 128 -8.05 2.55 -2.99
N GLY A 129 -7.03 3.37 -3.24
CA GLY A 129 -6.00 3.08 -4.23
C GLY A 129 -6.63 2.94 -5.61
N ARG A 130 -6.57 1.72 -6.16
CA ARG A 130 -7.13 1.38 -7.48
C ARG A 130 -8.62 1.00 -7.43
N GLY A 131 -9.19 0.82 -6.24
CA GLY A 131 -10.54 0.29 -6.06
C GLY A 131 -10.61 -1.24 -6.11
N THR A 132 -9.48 -1.95 -6.03
CA THR A 132 -9.42 -3.43 -6.06
C THR A 132 -10.25 -4.06 -4.94
N LEU A 133 -10.12 -3.53 -3.72
CA LEU A 133 -10.83 -4.04 -2.55
C LEU A 133 -12.34 -3.85 -2.71
N MET A 134 -12.79 -2.62 -2.99
CA MET A 134 -14.20 -2.35 -3.26
C MET A 134 -14.76 -3.22 -4.38
N LYS A 135 -14.07 -3.36 -5.51
CA LYS A 135 -14.51 -4.21 -6.62
C LYS A 135 -14.79 -5.64 -6.16
N ASN A 136 -13.84 -6.23 -5.42
CA ASN A 136 -13.99 -7.59 -4.94
C ASN A 136 -15.10 -7.71 -3.88
N ILE A 137 -15.25 -6.73 -2.98
CA ILE A 137 -16.38 -6.66 -2.03
C ILE A 137 -17.71 -6.63 -2.77
N LEU A 138 -17.86 -5.81 -3.81
CA LEU A 138 -19.09 -5.72 -4.59
C LEU A 138 -19.38 -7.01 -5.36
N LYS A 139 -18.34 -7.61 -5.96
CA LYS A 139 -18.47 -8.91 -6.63
C LYS A 139 -18.97 -9.98 -5.68
N GLN A 140 -18.40 -10.06 -4.48
CA GLN A 140 -18.81 -11.03 -3.47
C GLN A 140 -20.22 -10.74 -2.95
N THR A 141 -20.53 -9.47 -2.69
CA THR A 141 -21.87 -9.04 -2.25
C THR A 141 -22.95 -9.34 -3.30
N LYS A 142 -22.63 -9.16 -4.58
CA LYS A 142 -23.52 -9.53 -5.70
C LYS A 142 -23.81 -11.03 -5.72
N TYR A 143 -22.84 -11.86 -5.36
CA TYR A 143 -23.00 -13.31 -5.30
C TYR A 143 -23.78 -13.77 -4.06
N SER A 144 -23.48 -13.21 -2.89
CA SER A 144 -24.04 -13.68 -1.61
C SER A 144 -25.40 -13.06 -1.26
N ASN A 145 -25.59 -11.77 -1.52
CA ASN A 145 -26.84 -11.06 -1.26
C ASN A 145 -27.00 -9.85 -2.21
N PRO A 146 -27.49 -10.07 -3.44
CA PRO A 146 -27.72 -8.99 -4.41
C PRO A 146 -28.68 -7.91 -3.91
N HIS A 147 -29.53 -8.20 -2.92
CA HIS A 147 -30.48 -7.22 -2.39
C HIS A 147 -29.76 -6.07 -1.67
N LEU A 148 -28.67 -6.36 -0.95
CA LEU A 148 -27.86 -5.36 -0.25
C LEU A 148 -27.34 -4.26 -1.19
N LEU A 149 -27.05 -4.59 -2.45
CA LEU A 149 -26.57 -3.63 -3.45
C LEU A 149 -27.55 -2.46 -3.69
N HIS A 150 -28.85 -2.67 -3.48
CA HIS A 150 -29.87 -1.62 -3.65
C HIS A 150 -29.85 -0.56 -2.55
N PHE A 151 -29.25 -0.88 -1.40
CA PHE A 151 -29.16 0.01 -0.24
C PHE A 151 -27.75 0.55 -0.02
N LEU A 152 -26.78 0.01 -0.75
CA LEU A 152 -25.37 0.35 -0.61
C LEU A 152 -25.07 1.69 -1.27
N GLN A 153 -24.46 2.60 -0.51
CA GLN A 153 -23.90 3.85 -1.01
C GLN A 153 -22.38 3.82 -0.83
N ILE A 154 -21.66 3.81 -1.94
CA ILE A 154 -20.21 3.64 -1.95
C ILE A 154 -19.54 5.00 -1.98
N HIS A 155 -18.60 5.22 -1.07
CA HIS A 155 -17.80 6.45 -0.97
C HIS A 155 -16.32 6.08 -0.99
N LEU A 156 -15.61 6.51 -2.03
CA LEU A 156 -14.18 6.31 -2.16
C LEU A 156 -13.45 7.61 -1.82
N VAL A 157 -12.74 7.65 -0.69
CA VAL A 157 -12.05 8.84 -0.20
C VAL A 157 -10.55 8.73 -0.51
N GLU A 158 -10.15 9.42 -1.58
CA GLU A 158 -8.77 9.43 -2.07
C GLU A 158 -8.18 10.85 -2.00
N VAL A 159 -6.91 10.96 -1.62
CA VAL A 159 -6.21 12.26 -1.54
C VAL A 159 -5.78 12.73 -2.94
N GLY A 160 -5.41 11.79 -3.82
CA GLY A 160 -4.96 12.08 -5.18
C GLY A 160 -6.05 11.96 -6.25
N ALA A 161 -6.42 13.09 -6.87
CA ALA A 161 -7.41 13.11 -7.96
C ALA A 161 -7.08 12.18 -9.15
N ALA A 162 -5.79 11.86 -9.36
CA ALA A 162 -5.30 11.07 -10.48
C ALA A 162 -5.89 9.64 -10.57
N ARG A 163 -6.44 9.10 -9.48
CA ARG A 163 -7.00 7.73 -9.46
C ARG A 163 -8.51 7.64 -9.62
N MET A 164 -9.21 8.77 -9.68
CA MET A 164 -10.67 8.75 -9.77
C MET A 164 -11.16 8.01 -11.03
N GLU A 165 -10.52 8.23 -12.18
CA GLU A 165 -10.90 7.54 -13.42
C GLU A 165 -10.54 6.06 -13.41
N GLU A 166 -9.40 5.68 -12.82
CA GLU A 166 -9.01 4.28 -12.63
C GLU A 166 -10.02 3.54 -11.73
N GLN A 167 -10.46 4.17 -10.65
CA GLN A 167 -11.44 3.64 -9.72
C GLN A 167 -12.81 3.47 -10.39
N LYS A 168 -13.28 4.48 -11.15
CA LYS A 168 -14.53 4.39 -11.91
C LYS A 168 -14.50 3.25 -12.90
N SER A 169 -13.42 3.12 -13.68
CA SER A 169 -13.27 2.02 -14.63
C SER A 169 -13.26 0.66 -13.93
N THR A 170 -12.59 0.56 -12.79
CA THR A 170 -12.46 -0.70 -12.02
C THR A 170 -13.80 -1.15 -11.43
N LEU A 171 -14.65 -0.20 -11.03
CA LEU A 171 -15.98 -0.47 -10.46
C LEU A 171 -17.11 -0.57 -11.50
N ALA A 172 -16.88 -0.18 -12.74
CA ALA A 172 -17.86 -0.30 -13.83
C ALA A 172 -17.98 -1.73 -14.37
N GLU A 173 -17.01 -2.59 -14.10
CA GLU A 173 -16.97 -4.02 -14.48
C GLU A 173 -17.74 -4.91 -13.48
#